data_AF-A0A972LRS2-F1
#
_entry.id   AF-A0A972LRS2-F1
#
_cell.length_a   1.000
_cell.length_b   1.000
_cell.length_c   1.000
_cell.angle_alpha   90.00
_cell.angle_beta   90.00
_cell.angle_gamma   90.00
#
_symmetry.space_group_name_H-M   'P 1'
#
loop_
_entity.id
_entity.type
_entity.pdbx_description
1 polymer ?
#
loop_
_entity_poly.entity_id
_entity_poly.type
_entity_poly.pdbx_seq_one_letter_code
_entity_poly.pdbx_strand_id
1 'polypeptide(L)'
;MLDPAIKDFLNDRKNIWLKKKIGNNTSDEQKAELEQQALDAFSLAVWLPDAAQRAKQLSLVSHPGKFSHPSARISSFVATAKRTADGFLRTGNVDIEPDVFGNAAAMDVYKFLSLELSDTETVLAHLEKKTPEIEKQLTIPTAPFSEIEQGLLAIKQDDSLTTTTSEKVKQIYFPVDGGYHLLSILIPSSVMYKLKERINAMRFSDEAKEVREAKKNNKHHDNSLSEIYGLSVIGFGGTKPQNISVLNSQNGGAAYLLSSMPPELTARTIQPPRTNFFSNTLWAKTYQNDFQKLHALFVGGINNAHIRKQRDWLTKSVIYQVVDRLWLVRYLDGGWSESENYKQLPHYQKVWLDQHYLQTRDEGTDWLDSVKNDFSRWFLNTYEKINGKNELILGDEQLSYFNAMIDDCEEAIR
;
A
#
# COMPACT_ATOMS: atom_id res chain seq x y z
N MET A 1 34.15 34.56 10.41
CA MET A 1 33.04 35.23 9.68
C MET A 1 31.81 34.35 9.83
N LEU A 2 30.64 34.96 10.00
CA LEU A 2 29.39 34.21 10.15
C LEU A 2 29.04 33.50 8.84
N ASP A 3 28.54 32.26 8.93
CA ASP A 3 28.10 31.50 7.75
C ASP A 3 26.99 32.28 7.01
N PRO A 4 27.03 32.34 5.66
CA PRO A 4 26.01 33.01 4.87
C PRO A 4 24.58 32.58 5.21
N ALA A 5 24.34 31.28 5.43
CA ALA A 5 23.00 30.76 5.72
C ALA A 5 22.42 31.34 7.01
N ILE A 6 23.24 31.44 8.06
CA ILE A 6 22.84 32.05 9.34
C ILE A 6 22.56 33.54 9.16
N LYS A 7 23.45 34.23 8.43
CA LYS A 7 23.31 35.68 8.19
C LYS A 7 22.06 36.00 7.40
N ASP A 8 21.78 35.24 6.34
CA ASP A 8 20.63 35.43 5.47
C ASP A 8 19.34 35.11 6.22
N PHE A 9 19.32 34.05 7.03
CA PHE A 9 18.19 33.74 7.90
C PHE A 9 17.84 34.91 8.84
N LEU A 10 18.81 35.46 9.57
CA LEU A 10 18.56 36.58 10.49
C LEU A 10 18.10 37.85 9.73
N ASN A 11 18.68 38.13 8.57
CA ASN A 11 18.27 39.24 7.72
C ASN A 11 16.84 39.08 7.20
N ASP A 12 16.47 37.89 6.77
CA ASP A 12 15.10 37.59 6.33
C ASP A 12 14.09 37.76 7.46
N ARG A 13 14.41 37.30 8.67
CA ARG A 13 13.56 37.49 9.86
C ARG A 13 13.39 38.97 10.19
N LYS A 14 14.49 39.73 10.16
CA LYS A 14 14.49 41.18 10.34
C LYS A 14 13.59 41.88 9.31
N ASN A 15 13.76 41.54 8.03
CA ASN A 15 12.98 42.11 6.93
C ASN A 15 11.48 41.79 7.04
N ILE A 16 11.12 40.55 7.42
CA ILE A 16 9.73 40.15 7.66
C ILE A 16 9.13 40.93 8.84
N TRP A 17 9.90 41.16 9.90
CA TRP A 17 9.46 41.93 11.06
C TRP A 17 9.22 43.40 10.69
N LEU A 18 10.16 44.03 9.98
CA LEU A 18 10.04 45.41 9.52
C LEU A 18 8.83 45.61 8.61
N LYS A 19 8.62 44.71 7.62
CA LYS A 19 7.44 44.75 6.73
C LYS A 19 6.11 44.68 7.47
N LYS A 20 6.06 44.04 8.65
CA LYS A 20 4.84 43.96 9.46
C LYS A 20 4.61 45.18 10.34
N LYS A 21 5.67 45.91 10.70
CA LYS A 21 5.63 47.04 11.63
C LYS A 21 5.59 48.39 10.91
N ILE A 22 6.22 48.48 9.74
CA ILE A 22 6.20 49.67 8.89
C ILE A 22 4.97 49.58 8.00
N GLY A 23 4.03 50.51 8.18
CA GLY A 23 2.84 50.69 7.35
C GLY A 23 2.82 52.06 6.68
N ASN A 24 1.75 52.35 5.93
CA ASN A 24 1.62 53.60 5.18
C ASN A 24 1.58 54.87 6.07
N ASN A 25 1.29 54.71 7.37
CA ASN A 25 1.18 55.82 8.34
C ASN A 25 2.41 55.96 9.26
N THR A 26 3.48 55.20 9.05
CA THR A 26 4.68 55.26 9.89
C THR A 26 5.54 56.47 9.47
N SER A 27 5.85 57.37 10.39
CA SER A 27 6.72 58.52 10.12
C SER A 27 8.17 58.08 9.87
N ASP A 28 8.98 58.92 9.23
CA ASP A 28 10.37 58.57 8.92
C ASP A 28 11.24 58.43 10.18
N GLU A 29 10.95 59.19 11.24
CA GLU A 29 11.58 59.02 12.56
C GLU A 29 11.22 57.67 13.19
N GLN A 30 9.95 57.28 13.14
CA GLN A 30 9.49 55.97 13.64
C GLN A 30 10.06 54.81 12.83
N LYS A 31 10.25 54.98 11.51
CA LYS A 31 10.93 53.97 10.68
C LYS A 31 12.38 53.78 11.12
N ALA A 32 13.12 54.87 11.31
CA ALA A 32 14.52 54.80 11.75
C ALA A 32 14.65 54.14 13.14
N GLU A 33 13.75 54.44 14.09
CA GLU A 33 13.72 53.76 15.39
C GLU A 33 13.41 52.27 15.26
N LEU A 34 12.42 51.89 14.43
CA LEU A 34 12.07 50.49 14.20
C LEU A 34 13.20 49.72 13.48
N GLU A 35 13.91 50.35 12.55
CA GLU A 35 15.08 49.78 11.89
C GLU A 35 16.21 49.51 12.89
N GLN A 36 16.49 50.47 13.78
CA GLN A 36 17.49 50.29 14.83
C GLN A 36 17.09 49.18 15.81
N GLN A 37 15.84 49.16 16.26
CA GLN A 37 15.30 48.09 17.11
C GLN A 37 15.41 46.72 16.44
N ALA A 38 15.12 46.64 15.14
CA ALA A 38 15.23 45.39 14.39
C ALA A 38 16.69 44.95 14.23
N LEU A 39 17.61 45.89 14.05
CA LEU A 39 19.03 45.60 13.94
C LEU A 39 19.58 45.00 15.25
N ASP A 40 19.15 45.52 16.39
CA ASP A 40 19.55 45.02 17.70
C ASP A 40 18.86 43.68 18.02
N ALA A 41 17.54 43.58 17.85
CA ALA A 41 16.75 42.40 18.20
C ALA A 41 17.06 41.16 17.35
N PHE A 42 17.41 41.35 16.07
CA PHE A 42 17.79 40.26 15.16
C PHE A 42 19.31 40.12 15.01
N SER A 43 20.11 40.81 15.85
CA SER A 43 21.52 40.50 15.99
C SER A 43 21.67 39.11 16.60
N LEU A 44 22.69 38.35 16.16
CA LEU A 44 22.92 36.99 16.65
C LEU A 44 23.08 36.96 18.19
N ALA A 45 23.75 37.98 18.76
CA ALA A 45 24.00 38.08 20.19
C ALA A 45 22.74 38.23 21.04
N VAL A 46 21.66 38.78 20.48
CA VAL A 46 20.37 38.97 21.19
C VAL A 46 19.38 37.86 20.84
N TRP A 47 19.29 37.50 19.56
CA TRP A 47 18.31 36.53 19.08
C TRP A 47 18.63 35.11 19.55
N LEU A 48 19.90 34.71 19.57
CA LEU A 48 20.30 33.33 19.85
C LEU A 48 19.98 32.87 21.29
N PRO A 49 20.26 33.65 22.35
CA PRO A 49 19.82 33.31 23.71
C PRO A 49 18.30 33.19 23.84
N ASP A 50 17.53 34.09 23.23
CA ASP A 50 16.07 34.03 23.22
C ASP A 50 15.57 32.78 22.45
N ALA A 51 16.17 32.46 21.32
CA ALA A 51 15.86 31.27 20.54
C ALA A 51 16.13 29.98 21.35
N ALA A 52 17.26 29.92 22.07
CA ALA A 52 17.60 28.80 22.94
C ALA A 52 16.56 28.61 24.06
N GLN A 53 16.05 29.70 24.65
CA GLN A 53 14.97 29.61 25.65
C GLN A 53 13.62 29.19 25.06
N ARG A 54 13.33 29.57 23.81
CA ARG A 54 12.07 29.20 23.11
C ARG A 54 12.09 27.79 22.54
N ALA A 55 13.26 27.19 22.34
CA ALA A 55 13.40 25.83 21.79
C ALA A 55 12.60 24.77 22.56
N LYS A 56 12.51 24.88 23.90
CA LYS A 56 11.69 23.99 24.76
C LYS A 56 10.18 24.02 24.47
N GLN A 57 9.70 25.03 23.73
CA GLN A 57 8.30 25.11 23.30
C GLN A 57 8.02 24.26 22.06
N LEU A 58 9.05 23.62 21.51
CA LEU A 58 9.01 22.72 20.39
C LEU A 58 9.43 21.33 20.84
N SER A 59 8.94 20.32 20.13
CA SER A 59 9.37 18.95 20.31
C SER A 59 9.55 18.27 18.96
N LEU A 60 10.72 17.66 18.79
CA LEU A 60 11.05 16.79 17.67
C LEU A 60 10.40 15.42 17.90
N VAL A 61 9.63 14.94 16.93
CA VAL A 61 8.89 13.67 17.04
C VAL A 61 8.81 12.92 15.73
N SER A 62 8.71 11.60 15.85
CA SER A 62 8.41 10.72 14.72
C SER A 62 6.94 10.29 14.68
N HIS A 63 6.29 10.25 15.85
CA HIS A 63 4.93 9.73 16.04
C HIS A 63 4.07 10.70 16.87
N PRO A 64 3.73 11.87 16.33
CA PRO A 64 2.90 12.86 17.03
C PRO A 64 1.51 12.33 17.39
N GLY A 65 1.14 12.40 18.67
CA GLY A 65 -0.18 11.93 19.17
C GLY A 65 -1.38 12.68 18.59
N LYS A 66 -1.16 13.91 18.09
CA LYS A 66 -2.21 14.73 17.48
C LYS A 66 -2.82 14.15 16.21
N PHE A 67 -2.15 13.19 15.57
CA PHE A 67 -2.69 12.46 14.42
C PHE A 67 -3.77 11.45 14.83
N SER A 68 -3.77 10.97 16.08
CA SER A 68 -4.88 10.17 16.62
C SER A 68 -6.07 11.07 16.97
N HIS A 69 -5.80 12.21 17.63
CA HIS A 69 -6.80 13.21 17.96
C HIS A 69 -6.11 14.58 18.18
N PRO A 70 -6.61 15.72 17.64
CA PRO A 70 -5.91 17.02 17.71
C PRO A 70 -5.58 17.52 19.13
N SER A 71 -6.36 17.11 20.12
CA SER A 71 -6.16 17.43 21.55
C SER A 71 -5.42 16.36 22.35
N ALA A 72 -4.90 15.30 21.72
CA ALA A 72 -4.11 14.29 22.42
C ALA A 72 -2.80 14.90 22.92
N ARG A 73 -2.53 14.73 24.21
CA ARG A 73 -1.29 15.15 24.86
C ARG A 73 -0.56 13.90 25.32
N ILE A 74 0.59 13.65 24.70
CA ILE A 74 1.45 12.51 25.00
C ILE A 74 2.88 13.01 25.16
N SER A 75 3.71 12.20 25.82
CA SER A 75 5.16 12.39 25.79
C SER A 75 5.68 12.37 24.35
N SER A 76 6.64 13.24 24.07
CA SER A 76 7.30 13.34 22.78
C SER A 76 8.18 12.11 22.55
N PHE A 77 8.12 11.57 21.34
CA PHE A 77 8.81 10.32 21.01
C PHE A 77 9.41 10.34 19.60
N VAL A 78 10.71 10.05 19.54
CA VAL A 78 11.45 9.79 18.32
C VAL A 78 11.80 8.30 18.29
N ALA A 79 11.23 7.57 17.34
CA ALA A 79 11.39 6.14 17.22
C ALA A 79 12.76 5.80 16.66
N THR A 80 13.55 5.05 17.42
CA THR A 80 14.78 4.42 16.95
C THR A 80 14.48 2.95 16.67
N ALA A 81 14.39 2.58 15.39
CA ALA A 81 14.23 1.20 14.97
C ALA A 81 15.41 0.79 14.08
N LYS A 82 15.91 -0.43 14.26
CA LYS A 82 16.97 -0.97 13.41
C LYS A 82 16.41 -1.42 12.07
N ARG A 83 17.21 -1.27 11.01
CA ARG A 83 16.87 -1.80 9.69
C ARG A 83 16.99 -3.32 9.65
N THR A 84 15.89 -3.99 9.28
CA THR A 84 15.86 -5.45 9.01
C THR A 84 15.12 -5.73 7.69
N ALA A 85 15.65 -6.64 6.87
CA ALA A 85 15.09 -7.04 5.57
C ALA A 85 14.18 -8.27 5.70
N ASP A 86 13.11 -8.16 6.50
CA ASP A 86 12.15 -9.22 6.82
C ASP A 86 10.78 -9.02 6.15
N GLY A 87 10.71 -8.13 5.16
CA GLY A 87 9.48 -7.82 4.43
C GLY A 87 8.60 -6.74 5.09
N PHE A 88 8.93 -6.24 6.28
CA PHE A 88 8.16 -5.18 6.93
C PHE A 88 8.71 -3.76 6.66
N LEU A 89 7.77 -2.82 6.49
CA LEU A 89 8.06 -1.39 6.47
C LEU A 89 7.92 -0.80 7.88
N ARG A 90 8.95 -0.13 8.36
CA ARG A 90 8.99 0.53 9.69
C ARG A 90 9.79 1.82 9.60
N THR A 91 9.62 2.71 10.58
CA THR A 91 10.35 4.00 10.68
C THR A 91 11.87 3.85 10.51
N GLY A 92 12.46 2.79 11.06
CA GLY A 92 13.90 2.50 10.93
C GLY A 92 14.38 2.01 9.56
N ASN A 93 13.47 1.75 8.62
CA ASN A 93 13.78 1.25 7.28
C ASN A 93 13.54 2.34 6.21
N VAL A 94 13.28 3.58 6.60
CA VAL A 94 12.95 4.68 5.70
C VAL A 94 13.89 5.84 5.99
N ASP A 95 14.41 6.46 4.93
CA ASP A 95 15.16 7.69 5.03
C ASP A 95 14.18 8.86 5.20
N ILE A 96 14.02 9.30 6.45
CA ILE A 96 13.05 10.31 6.88
C ILE A 96 13.62 11.21 7.96
N GLU A 97 13.29 12.49 7.85
CA GLU A 97 13.49 13.45 8.92
C GLU A 97 12.33 13.42 9.93
N PRO A 98 12.58 13.64 11.23
CA PRO A 98 11.53 13.76 12.22
C PRO A 98 10.61 14.96 11.94
N ASP A 99 9.38 14.86 12.40
CA ASP A 99 8.41 15.95 12.42
C ASP A 99 8.64 16.85 13.64
N VAL A 100 8.06 18.05 13.63
CA VAL A 100 8.08 18.97 14.77
C VAL A 100 6.67 19.39 15.11
N PHE A 101 6.38 19.43 16.41
CA PHE A 101 5.16 20.05 16.92
C PHE A 101 5.50 20.96 18.09
N GLY A 102 4.70 22.00 18.30
CA GLY A 102 4.93 22.94 19.38
C GLY A 102 4.26 24.29 19.13
N ASN A 103 4.66 25.29 19.90
CA ASN A 103 4.15 26.64 19.74
C ASN A 103 4.60 27.24 18.39
N ALA A 104 3.65 27.73 17.59
CA ALA A 104 3.94 28.37 16.31
C ALA A 104 4.86 29.59 16.44
N ALA A 105 4.85 30.28 17.58
CA ALA A 105 5.73 31.42 17.85
C ALA A 105 7.22 31.03 17.99
N ALA A 106 7.52 29.75 18.26
CA ALA A 106 8.88 29.23 18.34
C ALA A 106 9.35 28.58 17.03
N MET A 107 8.50 28.52 16.00
CA MET A 107 8.79 27.76 14.77
C MET A 107 10.00 28.28 13.98
N ASP A 108 10.37 29.54 14.18
CA ASP A 108 11.59 30.10 13.60
C ASP A 108 12.85 29.47 14.19
N VAL A 109 12.82 29.00 15.44
CA VAL A 109 13.91 28.24 16.06
C VAL A 109 14.11 26.91 15.32
N TYR A 110 13.05 26.18 15.01
CA TYR A 110 13.19 24.96 14.20
C TYR A 110 13.75 25.26 12.81
N LYS A 111 13.25 26.31 12.14
CA LYS A 111 13.80 26.71 10.83
C LYS A 111 15.28 27.04 10.89
N PHE A 112 15.73 27.67 11.97
CA PHE A 112 17.15 27.93 12.21
C PHE A 112 17.95 26.64 12.40
N LEU A 113 17.44 25.71 13.20
CA LEU A 113 18.05 24.39 13.42
C LEU A 113 18.11 23.53 12.15
N SER A 114 17.17 23.72 11.22
CA SER A 114 17.13 23.06 9.91
C SER A 114 17.97 23.74 8.83
N LEU A 115 18.66 24.85 9.11
CA LEU A 115 19.52 25.49 8.11
C LEU A 115 20.70 24.58 7.79
N GLU A 116 20.88 24.28 6.50
CA GLU A 116 22.09 23.67 5.97
C GLU A 116 23.19 24.74 5.89
N LEU A 117 24.35 24.45 6.50
CA LEU A 117 25.52 25.32 6.42
C LEU A 117 26.30 25.07 5.12
N SER A 118 27.41 25.79 4.95
CA SER A 118 28.27 25.67 3.77
C SER A 118 28.80 24.26 3.47
N ASP A 119 28.76 23.35 4.43
CA ASP A 119 29.14 21.94 4.30
C ASP A 119 27.95 20.98 4.15
N THR A 120 26.74 21.50 3.90
CA THR A 120 25.47 20.77 3.73
C THR A 120 24.93 20.08 4.99
N GLU A 121 25.64 20.15 6.13
CA GLU A 121 25.10 19.66 7.39
C GLU A 121 24.20 20.72 8.04
N THR A 122 23.18 20.25 8.75
CA THR A 122 22.26 21.16 9.43
C THR A 122 22.88 21.70 10.72
N VAL A 123 22.44 22.89 11.15
CA VAL A 123 22.79 23.45 12.46
C VAL A 123 22.49 22.45 13.58
N LEU A 124 21.36 21.74 13.53
CA LEU A 124 21.02 20.69 14.49
C LEU A 124 22.04 19.54 14.48
N ALA A 125 22.39 19.03 13.29
CA ALA A 125 23.36 17.94 13.18
C ALA A 125 24.74 18.33 13.73
N HIS A 126 25.17 19.57 13.49
CA HIS A 126 26.42 20.07 14.07
C HIS A 126 26.37 20.21 15.58
N LEU A 127 25.26 20.72 16.14
CA LEU A 127 25.05 20.80 17.59
C LEU A 127 25.10 19.40 18.23
N GLU A 128 24.53 18.39 17.57
CA GLU A 128 24.57 17.00 18.05
C GLU A 128 25.97 16.39 18.01
N LYS A 129 26.73 16.66 16.94
CA LYS A 129 28.11 16.19 16.77
C LYS A 129 29.13 17.01 17.56
N LYS A 130 28.74 18.17 18.09
CA LYS A 130 29.61 19.15 18.75
C LYS A 130 30.80 19.55 17.87
N THR A 131 30.53 19.90 16.62
CA THR A 131 31.60 20.27 15.69
C THR A 131 32.25 21.60 16.11
N PRO A 132 33.57 21.76 15.95
CA PRO A 132 34.25 23.04 16.21
C PRO A 132 33.70 24.20 15.37
N GLU A 133 33.15 23.90 14.20
CA GLU A 133 32.54 24.85 13.27
C GLU A 133 31.34 25.54 13.91
N ILE A 134 30.41 24.79 14.52
CA ILE A 134 29.20 25.40 15.09
C ILE A 134 29.51 26.19 16.36
N GLU A 135 30.50 25.76 17.15
CA GLU A 135 30.98 26.52 18.30
C GLU A 135 31.49 27.90 17.87
N LYS A 136 32.30 27.96 16.79
CA LYS A 136 32.78 29.25 16.24
C LYS A 136 31.65 30.12 15.71
N GLN A 137 30.60 29.55 15.14
CA GLN A 137 29.47 30.29 14.57
C GLN A 137 28.53 30.84 15.65
N LEU A 138 28.33 30.10 16.73
CA LEU A 138 27.35 30.41 17.78
C LEU A 138 27.96 31.03 19.05
N THR A 139 29.30 31.15 19.11
CA THR A 139 29.96 31.87 20.19
C THR A 139 29.63 33.36 20.11
N ILE A 140 28.99 33.88 21.15
CA ILE A 140 28.56 35.26 21.29
C ILE A 140 29.03 35.85 22.61
N PRO A 141 29.21 37.18 22.73
CA PRO A 141 29.67 37.82 23.97
C PRO A 141 28.63 37.77 25.12
N THR A 142 27.36 37.59 24.79
CA THR A 142 26.22 37.77 25.70
C THR A 142 25.85 36.53 26.49
N ALA A 143 26.26 35.33 26.05
CA ALA A 143 25.95 34.06 26.71
C ALA A 143 27.02 33.00 26.38
N PRO A 144 27.29 32.05 27.29
CA PRO A 144 28.23 30.96 27.02
C PRO A 144 27.64 29.97 26.00
N PHE A 145 28.49 29.47 25.10
CA PHE A 145 28.09 28.50 24.07
C PHE A 145 27.40 27.26 24.65
N SER A 146 27.86 26.76 25.81
CA SER A 146 27.27 25.59 26.46
C SER A 146 25.80 25.78 26.86
N GLU A 147 25.40 27.00 27.24
CA GLU A 147 24.01 27.30 27.58
C GLU A 147 23.14 27.36 26.32
N ILE A 148 23.66 27.95 25.24
CA ILE A 148 23.00 28.00 23.93
C ILE A 148 22.82 26.59 23.38
N GLU A 149 23.87 25.77 23.40
CA GLU A 149 23.87 24.38 22.97
C GLU A 149 22.79 23.58 23.71
N GLN A 150 22.79 23.63 25.05
CA GLN A 150 21.80 22.93 25.87
C GLN A 150 20.38 23.41 25.61
N GLY A 151 20.16 24.72 25.51
CA GLY A 151 18.85 25.30 25.24
C GLY A 151 18.31 24.88 23.87
N LEU A 152 19.11 24.96 22.81
CA LEU A 152 18.71 24.56 21.47
C LEU A 152 18.45 23.06 21.35
N LEU A 153 19.26 22.21 21.99
CA LEU A 153 19.07 20.76 22.00
C LEU A 153 17.87 20.30 22.85
N ALA A 154 17.29 21.17 23.67
CA ALA A 154 16.09 20.87 24.45
C ALA A 154 14.88 20.48 23.57
N ILE A 155 14.87 20.85 22.28
CA ILE A 155 13.84 20.41 21.32
C ILE A 155 13.73 18.88 21.18
N LYS A 156 14.80 18.13 21.50
CA LYS A 156 14.81 16.66 21.49
C LYS A 156 14.53 16.04 22.85
N GLN A 157 14.58 16.83 23.92
CA GLN A 157 14.37 16.36 25.27
C GLN A 157 12.87 16.40 25.58
N ASP A 158 12.37 15.32 26.16
CA ASP A 158 11.08 15.36 26.82
C ASP A 158 11.36 15.66 28.30
N ASP A 159 10.98 16.86 28.76
CA ASP A 159 11.15 17.28 30.17
C ASP A 159 10.34 16.39 31.13
N SER A 160 9.47 15.51 30.63
CA SER A 160 8.69 14.60 31.47
C SER A 160 9.52 13.41 31.97
N LEU A 161 9.68 13.34 33.31
CA LEU A 161 10.31 12.21 34.02
C LEU A 161 9.59 10.87 33.80
N THR A 162 8.36 10.89 33.27
CA THR A 162 7.51 9.71 33.06
C THR A 162 6.86 9.78 31.69
N THR A 163 6.92 8.69 30.93
CA THR A 163 6.20 8.56 29.66
C THR A 163 4.68 8.58 29.92
N THR A 164 4.01 9.56 29.33
CA THR A 164 2.55 9.73 29.43
C THR A 164 1.87 9.46 28.10
N THR A 165 0.70 8.85 28.17
CA THR A 165 -0.20 8.65 27.04
C THR A 165 -1.53 9.36 27.29
N SER A 166 -2.42 9.40 26.29
CA SER A 166 -3.72 10.07 26.39
C SER A 166 -4.84 9.08 26.14
N GLU A 167 -5.95 9.25 26.87
CA GLU A 167 -7.24 8.58 26.62
C GLU A 167 -7.77 8.76 25.18
N LYS A 168 -7.27 9.77 24.46
CA LYS A 168 -7.66 10.10 23.08
C LYS A 168 -6.81 9.38 22.03
N VAL A 169 -5.75 8.69 22.45
CA VAL A 169 -4.96 7.81 21.60
C VAL A 169 -5.59 6.42 21.61
N LYS A 170 -5.53 5.72 20.48
CA LYS A 170 -6.04 4.36 20.39
C LYS A 170 -5.13 3.43 21.21
N GLN A 171 -5.72 2.70 22.15
CA GLN A 171 -5.01 1.74 22.99
C GLN A 171 -5.56 0.34 22.74
N ILE A 172 -4.67 -0.64 22.55
CA ILE A 172 -5.02 -2.01 22.17
C ILE A 172 -4.30 -2.98 23.11
N TYR A 173 -5.04 -3.93 23.69
CA TYR A 173 -4.44 -5.05 24.40
C TYR A 173 -3.85 -6.04 23.39
N PHE A 174 -2.56 -6.32 23.53
CA PHE A 174 -1.83 -7.28 22.71
C PHE A 174 -1.44 -8.49 23.57
N PRO A 175 -1.86 -9.71 23.21
CA PRO A 175 -1.56 -10.90 24.00
C PRO A 175 -0.07 -11.21 23.98
N VAL A 176 0.46 -11.61 25.13
CA VAL A 176 1.85 -12.09 25.32
C VAL A 176 1.83 -13.34 26.20
N ASP A 177 2.96 -14.03 26.29
CA ASP A 177 3.06 -15.18 27.19
C ASP A 177 2.77 -14.73 28.64
N GLY A 178 1.77 -15.35 29.26
CA GLY A 178 1.33 -15.03 30.61
C GLY A 178 0.55 -13.72 30.79
N GLY A 179 0.08 -13.04 29.73
CA GLY A 179 -0.75 -11.84 29.92
C GLY A 179 -0.98 -10.96 28.68
N TYR A 180 -1.06 -9.65 28.90
CA TYR A 180 -1.27 -8.66 27.85
C TYR A 180 -0.40 -7.42 28.04
N HIS A 181 0.08 -6.85 26.93
CA HIS A 181 0.61 -5.50 26.89
C HIS A 181 -0.47 -4.54 26.38
N LEU A 182 -0.63 -3.37 27.02
CA LEU A 182 -1.46 -2.30 26.48
C LEU A 182 -0.61 -1.40 25.58
N LEU A 183 -0.90 -1.41 24.28
CA LEU A 183 -0.17 -0.66 23.27
C LEU A 183 -0.90 0.62 22.88
N SER A 184 -0.26 1.77 23.06
CA SER A 184 -0.73 3.05 22.49
C SER A 184 -0.27 3.17 21.04
N ILE A 185 -1.22 3.23 20.11
CA ILE A 185 -0.95 3.24 18.68
C ILE A 185 -0.86 4.68 18.18
N LEU A 186 0.29 5.04 17.62
CA LEU A 186 0.59 6.36 17.08
C LEU A 186 0.89 6.26 15.58
N ILE A 187 0.61 7.34 14.85
CA ILE A 187 0.81 7.41 13.40
C ILE A 187 2.21 7.97 13.12
N PRO A 188 3.07 7.28 12.34
CA PRO A 188 4.38 7.79 11.94
C PRO A 188 4.22 8.89 10.89
N SER A 189 4.20 10.15 11.29
CA SER A 189 3.91 11.27 10.37
C SER A 189 4.97 11.38 9.28
N SER A 190 6.26 11.24 9.61
CA SER A 190 7.35 11.31 8.64
C SER A 190 7.25 10.22 7.56
N VAL A 191 6.97 8.96 7.94
CA VAL A 191 6.80 7.85 6.97
C VAL A 191 5.58 8.08 6.08
N MET A 192 4.47 8.52 6.68
CA MET A 192 3.24 8.82 5.98
C MET A 192 3.43 9.92 4.92
N TYR A 193 4.15 10.99 5.25
CA TYR A 193 4.42 12.05 4.29
C TYR A 193 5.50 11.70 3.27
N LYS A 194 6.47 10.83 3.61
CA LYS A 194 7.40 10.28 2.62
C LYS A 194 6.67 9.46 1.56
N LEU A 195 5.66 8.69 1.95
CA LEU A 195 4.78 8.00 0.99
C LEU A 195 4.06 9.01 0.07
N LYS A 196 3.49 10.07 0.65
CA LYS A 196 2.80 11.11 -0.12
C LYS A 196 3.74 11.82 -1.10
N GLU A 197 4.94 12.18 -0.67
CA GLU A 197 5.99 12.79 -1.50
C GLU A 197 6.30 11.90 -2.72
N ARG A 198 6.55 10.60 -2.50
CA ARG A 198 6.84 9.64 -3.57
C ARG A 198 5.68 9.48 -4.56
N ILE A 199 4.45 9.43 -4.06
CA ILE A 199 3.25 9.38 -4.92
C ILE A 199 3.11 10.67 -5.73
N ASN A 200 3.36 11.83 -5.11
CA ASN A 200 3.28 13.11 -5.80
C ASN A 200 4.36 13.25 -6.86
N ALA A 201 5.60 12.83 -6.59
CA ALA A 201 6.65 12.79 -7.59
C ALA A 201 6.23 11.89 -8.77
N MET A 202 5.76 10.66 -8.49
CA MET A 202 5.27 9.74 -9.53
C MET A 202 4.14 10.34 -10.38
N ARG A 203 3.27 11.18 -9.79
CA ARG A 203 2.08 11.70 -10.49
C ARG A 203 2.27 13.09 -11.08
N PHE A 204 3.11 13.94 -10.51
CA PHE A 204 3.12 15.38 -10.80
C PHE A 204 4.52 15.93 -11.05
N SER A 205 5.57 15.09 -11.07
CA SER A 205 6.88 15.53 -11.53
C SER A 205 6.82 15.96 -13.00
N ASP A 206 7.77 16.76 -13.43
CA ASP A 206 7.81 17.25 -14.81
C ASP A 206 8.06 16.11 -15.80
N GLU A 207 8.88 15.13 -15.43
CA GLU A 207 9.08 13.90 -16.22
C GLU A 207 7.77 13.11 -16.37
N ALA A 208 6.98 13.01 -15.29
CA ALA A 208 5.69 12.32 -15.33
C ALA A 208 4.65 13.06 -16.20
N LYS A 209 4.76 14.39 -16.36
CA LYS A 209 3.91 15.17 -17.27
C LYS A 209 4.33 14.93 -18.72
N GLU A 210 5.63 14.97 -19.01
CA GLU A 210 6.19 14.72 -20.34
C GLU A 210 5.82 13.33 -20.87
N VAL A 211 5.98 12.28 -20.05
CA VAL A 211 5.62 10.91 -20.43
C VAL A 211 4.10 10.80 -20.70
N ARG A 212 3.26 11.48 -19.91
CA ARG A 212 1.81 11.49 -20.15
C ARG A 212 1.44 12.22 -21.44
N GLU A 213 2.12 13.30 -21.75
CA GLU A 213 1.92 14.03 -23.00
C GLU A 213 2.34 13.19 -24.21
N ALA A 214 3.49 12.51 -24.14
CA ALA A 214 3.92 11.57 -25.17
C ALA A 214 2.89 10.44 -25.37
N LYS A 215 2.41 9.82 -24.29
CA LYS A 215 1.34 8.81 -24.33
C LYS A 215 0.06 9.36 -24.96
N LYS A 216 -0.38 10.57 -24.58
CA LYS A 216 -1.56 11.23 -25.14
C LYS A 216 -1.41 11.48 -26.65
N ASN A 217 -0.20 11.80 -27.10
CA ASN A 217 0.12 12.07 -28.51
C ASN A 217 0.54 10.80 -29.28
N ASN A 218 0.44 9.61 -28.69
CA ASN A 218 0.92 8.34 -29.27
C ASN A 218 2.38 8.36 -29.74
N LYS A 219 3.25 9.08 -29.02
CA LYS A 219 4.69 9.16 -29.28
C LYS A 219 5.46 8.24 -28.33
N HIS A 220 6.54 7.65 -28.84
CA HIS A 220 7.49 6.91 -28.01
C HIS A 220 8.16 7.84 -26.98
N HIS A 221 8.42 7.32 -25.79
CA HIS A 221 9.18 7.99 -24.74
C HIS A 221 9.97 6.92 -23.97
N ASP A 222 11.23 7.19 -23.64
CA ASP A 222 12.14 6.20 -23.03
C ASP A 222 11.77 5.87 -21.57
N ASN A 223 11.25 6.86 -20.85
CA ASN A 223 10.82 6.68 -19.45
C ASN A 223 9.44 6.00 -19.33
N SER A 224 9.31 5.13 -18.32
CA SER A 224 8.05 4.46 -17.98
C SER A 224 7.09 5.35 -17.20
N LEU A 225 5.79 5.27 -17.50
CA LEU A 225 4.73 5.88 -16.69
C LEU A 225 4.28 4.91 -15.59
N SER A 226 4.48 5.30 -14.32
CA SER A 226 3.96 4.56 -13.16
C SER A 226 2.77 5.30 -12.53
N GLU A 227 1.75 4.57 -12.07
CA GLU A 227 0.61 5.17 -11.37
C GLU A 227 0.02 4.19 -10.35
N ILE A 228 -0.41 4.73 -9.20
CA ILE A 228 -1.10 3.98 -8.15
C ILE A 228 -2.57 4.43 -8.13
N TYR A 229 -3.47 3.49 -8.39
CA TYR A 229 -4.92 3.72 -8.39
C TYR A 229 -5.54 3.38 -7.03
N GLY A 230 -6.78 3.84 -6.80
CA GLY A 230 -7.54 3.52 -5.58
C GLY A 230 -7.02 4.23 -4.32
N LEU A 231 -6.31 5.34 -4.46
CA LEU A 231 -5.82 6.12 -3.32
C LEU A 231 -6.99 6.79 -2.58
N SER A 232 -6.99 6.67 -1.26
CA SER A 232 -7.88 7.45 -0.38
C SER A 232 -7.11 8.60 0.28
N VAL A 233 -7.79 9.72 0.51
CA VAL A 233 -7.20 10.88 1.19
C VAL A 233 -7.76 11.00 2.59
N ILE A 234 -6.89 11.08 3.58
CA ILE A 234 -7.25 11.35 4.98
C ILE A 234 -6.76 12.74 5.37
N GLY A 235 -7.61 13.51 6.07
CA GLY A 235 -7.32 14.86 6.54
C GLY A 235 -7.06 14.93 8.04
N PHE A 236 -6.06 15.70 8.46
CA PHE A 236 -5.72 15.97 9.86
C PHE A 236 -5.77 17.48 10.16
N GLY A 237 -6.49 17.84 11.22
CA GLY A 237 -6.60 19.23 11.71
C GLY A 237 -7.76 20.05 11.15
N GLY A 238 -8.61 19.46 10.30
CA GLY A 238 -9.81 20.12 9.78
C GLY A 238 -9.48 21.45 9.08
N THR A 239 -10.07 22.54 9.55
CA THR A 239 -9.82 23.90 9.02
C THR A 239 -8.50 24.53 9.50
N LYS A 240 -7.78 23.91 10.45
CA LYS A 240 -6.54 24.43 11.05
C LYS A 240 -5.43 23.36 11.09
N PRO A 241 -4.94 22.91 9.93
CA PRO A 241 -3.91 21.86 9.84
C PRO A 241 -2.57 22.25 10.51
N GLN A 242 -2.32 23.55 10.69
CA GLN A 242 -1.09 24.08 11.30
C GLN A 242 -0.93 23.68 12.77
N ASN A 243 -2.01 23.29 13.45
CA ASN A 243 -2.00 22.95 14.87
C ASN A 243 -1.60 21.50 15.17
N ILE A 244 -1.45 20.67 14.14
CA ILE A 244 -1.12 19.24 14.27
C ILE A 244 0.39 19.05 14.34
N SER A 245 1.10 19.39 13.26
CA SER A 245 2.56 19.33 13.16
C SER A 245 3.06 20.14 11.94
N VAL A 246 4.37 20.33 11.85
CA VAL A 246 5.02 21.03 10.74
C VAL A 246 4.83 20.28 9.42
N LEU A 247 5.13 18.97 9.40
CA LEU A 247 4.96 18.18 8.17
C LEU A 247 3.50 18.14 7.72
N ASN A 248 2.54 18.11 8.67
CA ASN A 248 1.12 18.19 8.32
C ASN A 248 0.77 19.51 7.63
N SER A 249 1.28 20.64 8.15
CA SER A 249 1.05 21.95 7.56
C SER A 249 1.65 22.06 6.15
N GLN A 250 2.88 21.56 5.95
CA GLN A 250 3.55 21.55 4.64
C GLN A 250 2.77 20.70 3.63
N ASN A 251 2.12 19.64 4.09
CA ASN A 251 1.31 18.74 3.28
C ASN A 251 -0.17 19.15 3.20
N GLY A 252 -0.53 20.37 3.61
CA GLY A 252 -1.89 20.89 3.51
C GLY A 252 -2.92 20.12 4.34
N GLY A 253 -2.49 19.44 5.40
CA GLY A 253 -3.39 18.66 6.25
C GLY A 253 -3.78 17.30 5.69
N ALA A 254 -3.27 16.88 4.52
CA ALA A 254 -3.76 15.70 3.82
C ALA A 254 -2.68 14.63 3.65
N ALA A 255 -3.04 13.37 3.87
CA ALA A 255 -2.20 12.19 3.61
C ALA A 255 -2.90 11.19 2.68
N TYR A 256 -2.11 10.32 2.06
CA TYR A 256 -2.62 9.26 1.17
C TYR A 256 -2.62 7.90 1.88
N LEU A 257 -3.67 7.13 1.64
CA LEU A 257 -3.81 5.73 2.03
C LEU A 257 -3.83 4.86 0.78
N LEU A 258 -3.07 3.77 0.82
CA LEU A 258 -3.05 2.76 -0.24
C LEU A 258 -4.31 1.88 -0.12
N SER A 259 -4.86 1.48 -1.27
CA SER A 259 -5.95 0.50 -1.29
C SER A 259 -5.44 -0.86 -0.81
N SER A 260 -6.11 -1.40 0.20
CA SER A 260 -5.91 -2.77 0.71
C SER A 260 -7.24 -3.51 0.72
N MET A 261 -8.05 -3.30 -0.33
CA MET A 261 -9.32 -3.99 -0.49
C MET A 261 -9.12 -5.37 -1.12
N PRO A 262 -9.90 -6.39 -0.70
CA PRO A 262 -9.91 -7.67 -1.40
C PRO A 262 -10.40 -7.49 -2.85
N PRO A 263 -10.07 -8.43 -3.76
CA PRO A 263 -10.61 -8.39 -5.11
C PRO A 263 -12.15 -8.49 -5.08
N GLU A 264 -12.81 -7.63 -5.85
CA GLU A 264 -14.27 -7.73 -6.06
C GLU A 264 -14.56 -8.90 -7.01
N LEU A 265 -15.17 -9.96 -6.48
CA LEU A 265 -15.61 -11.11 -7.26
C LEU A 265 -17.06 -10.88 -7.70
N THR A 266 -17.30 -10.77 -9.00
CA THR A 266 -18.66 -10.73 -9.54
C THR A 266 -19.31 -12.10 -9.44
N ALA A 267 -20.42 -12.19 -8.71
CA ALA A 267 -21.24 -13.40 -8.68
C ALA A 267 -21.74 -13.69 -10.09
N ARG A 268 -21.29 -14.81 -10.67
CA ARG A 268 -21.76 -15.25 -11.99
C ARG A 268 -23.05 -16.04 -11.79
N THR A 269 -24.12 -15.63 -12.45
CA THR A 269 -25.35 -16.43 -12.49
C THR A 269 -25.04 -17.78 -13.12
N ILE A 270 -25.24 -18.85 -12.37
CA ILE A 270 -25.08 -20.21 -12.87
C ILE A 270 -26.30 -20.53 -13.73
N GLN A 271 -26.07 -20.81 -15.01
CA GLN A 271 -27.12 -21.19 -15.96
C GLN A 271 -27.09 -22.73 -16.11
N PRO A 272 -28.13 -23.45 -15.66
CA PRO A 272 -28.19 -24.89 -15.83
C PRO A 272 -28.33 -25.27 -17.32
N PRO A 273 -27.85 -26.45 -17.73
CA PRO A 273 -27.90 -26.87 -19.12
C PRO A 273 -29.34 -27.17 -19.58
N ARG A 274 -29.70 -26.70 -20.77
CA ARG A 274 -31.06 -26.90 -21.34
C ARG A 274 -31.23 -28.22 -22.05
N THR A 275 -30.19 -28.66 -22.77
CA THR A 275 -30.25 -29.84 -23.64
C THR A 275 -29.16 -30.84 -23.31
N ASN A 276 -27.95 -30.38 -22.99
CA ASN A 276 -26.85 -31.26 -22.61
C ASN A 276 -25.78 -30.48 -21.83
N PHE A 277 -25.31 -31.04 -20.71
CA PHE A 277 -24.29 -30.43 -19.86
C PHE A 277 -22.98 -30.13 -20.60
N PHE A 278 -22.46 -31.12 -21.32
CA PHE A 278 -21.16 -31.01 -21.98
C PHE A 278 -21.14 -29.96 -23.09
N SER A 279 -22.25 -29.74 -23.79
CA SER A 279 -22.33 -28.75 -24.88
C SER A 279 -22.81 -27.37 -24.43
N ASN A 280 -23.71 -27.27 -23.45
CA ASN A 280 -24.24 -25.99 -22.97
C ASN A 280 -23.36 -25.33 -21.91
N THR A 281 -22.72 -26.12 -21.03
CA THR A 281 -22.00 -25.61 -19.86
C THR A 281 -20.50 -25.49 -20.10
N LEU A 282 -19.91 -26.38 -20.93
CA LEU A 282 -18.46 -26.46 -21.09
C LEU A 282 -17.97 -25.73 -22.35
N TRP A 283 -17.41 -24.53 -22.17
CA TRP A 283 -16.83 -23.77 -23.27
C TRP A 283 -15.40 -24.25 -23.59
N ALA A 284 -15.20 -24.80 -24.79
CA ALA A 284 -13.94 -25.41 -25.23
C ALA A 284 -12.68 -24.55 -24.99
N LYS A 285 -12.75 -23.22 -25.17
CA LYS A 285 -11.58 -22.34 -24.97
C LYS A 285 -11.06 -22.35 -23.53
N THR A 286 -11.92 -22.64 -22.55
CA THR A 286 -11.54 -22.77 -21.14
C THR A 286 -10.47 -23.86 -20.96
N TYR A 287 -10.54 -24.93 -21.75
CA TYR A 287 -9.68 -26.11 -21.64
C TYR A 287 -8.48 -26.07 -22.62
N GLN A 288 -8.34 -24.99 -23.39
CA GLN A 288 -7.39 -24.90 -24.50
C GLN A 288 -5.94 -25.19 -24.08
N ASN A 289 -5.48 -24.59 -22.98
CA ASN A 289 -4.10 -24.74 -22.52
C ASN A 289 -3.77 -26.19 -22.16
N ASP A 290 -4.68 -26.87 -21.45
CA ASP A 290 -4.45 -28.24 -20.99
C ASP A 290 -4.50 -29.23 -22.16
N PHE A 291 -5.45 -29.06 -23.09
CA PHE A 291 -5.50 -29.87 -24.30
C PHE A 291 -4.30 -29.66 -25.23
N GLN A 292 -3.78 -28.43 -25.34
CA GLN A 292 -2.56 -28.15 -26.12
C GLN A 292 -1.30 -28.77 -25.49
N LYS A 293 -1.17 -28.69 -24.16
CA LYS A 293 -0.09 -29.37 -23.42
C LYS A 293 -0.20 -30.89 -23.58
N LEU A 294 -1.41 -31.43 -23.44
CA LEU A 294 -1.66 -32.85 -23.60
C LEU A 294 -1.31 -33.32 -25.03
N HIS A 295 -1.68 -32.54 -26.04
CA HIS A 295 -1.32 -32.79 -27.44
C HIS A 295 0.20 -32.81 -27.66
N ALA A 296 0.93 -31.84 -27.09
CA ALA A 296 2.39 -31.81 -27.18
C ALA A 296 3.05 -33.07 -26.60
N LEU A 297 2.50 -33.62 -25.51
CA LEU A 297 2.99 -34.88 -24.94
C LEU A 297 2.67 -36.10 -25.81
N PHE A 298 1.54 -36.09 -26.53
CA PHE A 298 1.20 -37.16 -27.48
C PHE A 298 2.11 -37.14 -28.71
N VAL A 299 2.42 -35.97 -29.27
CA VAL A 299 3.25 -35.83 -30.48
C VAL A 299 4.74 -36.00 -30.18
N GLY A 300 5.18 -35.69 -28.95
CA GLY A 300 6.61 -35.65 -28.59
C GLY A 300 7.38 -36.96 -28.71
N GLY A 301 6.74 -38.11 -28.98
CA GLY A 301 7.39 -39.39 -29.31
C GLY A 301 8.19 -40.07 -28.18
N ILE A 302 8.36 -39.40 -27.04
CA ILE A 302 9.12 -39.91 -25.89
C ILE A 302 8.20 -40.67 -24.96
N ASN A 303 8.38 -41.99 -24.85
CA ASN A 303 7.59 -42.84 -23.95
C ASN A 303 8.38 -43.20 -22.69
N ASN A 304 8.33 -42.34 -21.67
CA ASN A 304 8.92 -42.61 -20.35
C ASN A 304 7.87 -42.46 -19.23
N ALA A 305 8.19 -42.95 -18.02
CA ALA A 305 7.26 -42.93 -16.89
C ALA A 305 6.83 -41.51 -16.47
N HIS A 306 7.70 -40.51 -16.63
CA HIS A 306 7.38 -39.11 -16.31
C HIS A 306 6.35 -38.54 -17.29
N ILE A 307 6.51 -38.80 -18.59
CA ILE A 307 5.57 -38.35 -19.63
C ILE A 307 4.21 -39.02 -19.44
N ARG A 308 4.16 -40.32 -19.11
CA ARG A 308 2.89 -41.01 -18.81
C ARG A 308 2.19 -40.39 -17.60
N LYS A 309 2.90 -40.18 -16.48
CA LYS A 309 2.33 -39.49 -15.31
C LYS A 309 1.84 -38.07 -15.63
N GLN A 310 2.56 -37.34 -16.47
CA GLN A 310 2.17 -35.99 -16.87
C GLN A 310 0.92 -35.99 -17.77
N ARG A 311 0.77 -37.00 -18.63
CA ARG A 311 -0.47 -37.23 -19.40
C ARG A 311 -1.63 -37.54 -18.47
N ASP A 312 -1.46 -38.48 -17.53
CA ASP A 312 -2.49 -38.83 -16.54
C ASP A 312 -2.91 -37.58 -15.75
N TRP A 313 -1.94 -36.77 -15.31
CA TRP A 313 -2.19 -35.53 -14.57
C TRP A 313 -2.97 -34.50 -15.40
N LEU A 314 -2.60 -34.27 -16.67
CA LEU A 314 -3.33 -33.34 -17.54
C LEU A 314 -4.74 -33.84 -17.86
N THR A 315 -4.92 -35.15 -18.10
CA THR A 315 -6.24 -35.74 -18.29
C THR A 315 -7.10 -35.56 -17.04
N LYS A 316 -6.57 -35.87 -15.85
CA LYS A 316 -7.27 -35.67 -14.57
C LYS A 316 -7.55 -34.18 -14.31
N SER A 317 -6.64 -33.27 -14.65
CA SER A 317 -6.84 -31.82 -14.56
C SER A 317 -8.08 -31.36 -15.35
N VAL A 318 -8.22 -31.82 -16.60
CA VAL A 318 -9.40 -31.52 -17.41
C VAL A 318 -10.65 -32.15 -16.80
N ILE A 319 -10.56 -33.39 -16.29
CA ILE A 319 -11.68 -34.06 -15.64
C ILE A 319 -12.18 -33.25 -14.44
N TYR A 320 -11.29 -32.85 -13.54
CA TYR A 320 -11.64 -32.07 -12.36
C TYR A 320 -12.21 -30.69 -12.69
N GLN A 321 -11.73 -30.02 -13.76
CA GLN A 321 -12.33 -28.77 -14.22
C GLN A 321 -13.78 -28.94 -14.72
N VAL A 322 -14.13 -30.11 -15.26
CA VAL A 322 -15.52 -30.43 -15.61
C VAL A 322 -16.33 -30.75 -14.35
N VAL A 323 -15.76 -31.47 -13.39
CA VAL A 323 -16.36 -31.73 -12.07
C VAL A 323 -16.64 -30.42 -11.33
N ASP A 324 -15.77 -29.41 -11.40
CA ASP A 324 -16.04 -28.09 -10.83
C ASP A 324 -17.31 -27.45 -11.43
N ARG A 325 -17.53 -27.64 -12.74
CA ARG A 325 -18.75 -27.16 -13.42
C ARG A 325 -19.98 -27.96 -12.98
N LEU A 326 -19.85 -29.26 -12.78
CA LEU A 326 -20.90 -30.10 -12.21
C LEU A 326 -21.32 -29.58 -10.84
N TRP A 327 -20.37 -29.34 -9.93
CA TRP A 327 -20.67 -28.84 -8.58
C TRP A 327 -21.30 -27.45 -8.57
N LEU A 328 -20.91 -26.58 -9.50
CA LEU A 328 -21.59 -25.30 -9.69
C LEU A 328 -23.07 -25.49 -10.07
N VAL A 329 -23.39 -26.40 -10.99
CA VAL A 329 -24.79 -26.68 -11.35
C VAL A 329 -25.54 -27.31 -10.18
N ARG A 330 -24.92 -28.22 -9.43
CA ARG A 330 -25.50 -28.84 -8.23
C ARG A 330 -25.70 -27.89 -7.06
N TYR A 331 -25.06 -26.72 -7.06
CA TYR A 331 -25.29 -25.68 -6.06
C TYR A 331 -26.66 -25.00 -6.23
N LEU A 332 -27.32 -25.17 -7.38
CA LEU A 332 -28.67 -24.66 -7.60
C LEU A 332 -29.70 -25.41 -6.76
N ASP A 333 -30.75 -24.70 -6.36
CA ASP A 333 -31.90 -25.29 -5.65
C ASP A 333 -32.56 -26.40 -6.48
N GLY A 334 -33.02 -27.46 -5.82
CA GLY A 334 -33.64 -28.61 -6.49
C GLY A 334 -34.93 -28.26 -7.24
N GLY A 335 -35.15 -28.92 -8.37
CA GLY A 335 -36.38 -28.86 -9.16
C GLY A 335 -36.30 -27.94 -10.37
N TRP A 336 -35.13 -27.36 -10.64
CA TRP A 336 -34.94 -26.51 -11.82
C TRP A 336 -35.18 -27.28 -13.13
N SER A 337 -34.88 -28.58 -13.17
CA SER A 337 -34.97 -29.39 -14.39
C SER A 337 -36.40 -29.85 -14.73
N GLU A 338 -37.38 -29.59 -13.86
CA GLU A 338 -38.81 -29.90 -14.08
C GLU A 338 -39.53 -28.81 -14.90
N SER A 339 -38.94 -27.63 -15.02
CA SER A 339 -39.46 -26.55 -15.86
C SER A 339 -39.49 -26.95 -17.34
N GLU A 340 -40.49 -26.46 -18.08
CA GLU A 340 -40.65 -26.60 -19.54
C GLU A 340 -39.34 -26.31 -20.31
N ASN A 341 -38.54 -25.37 -19.81
CA ASN A 341 -37.29 -24.92 -20.42
C ASN A 341 -36.20 -26.01 -20.49
N TYR A 342 -36.32 -27.09 -19.72
CA TYR A 342 -35.33 -28.17 -19.58
C TYR A 342 -35.87 -29.53 -19.99
N LYS A 343 -37.00 -29.58 -20.72
CA LYS A 343 -37.58 -30.84 -21.22
C LYS A 343 -36.66 -31.63 -22.14
N GLN A 344 -35.77 -30.93 -22.84
CA GLN A 344 -34.81 -31.54 -23.77
C GLN A 344 -33.59 -32.12 -23.06
N LEU A 345 -33.39 -31.85 -21.77
CA LEU A 345 -32.30 -32.43 -20.99
C LEU A 345 -32.61 -33.91 -20.70
N PRO A 346 -31.74 -34.85 -21.11
CA PRO A 346 -31.96 -36.27 -20.88
C PRO A 346 -32.14 -36.59 -19.39
N HIS A 347 -33.02 -37.55 -19.08
CA HIS A 347 -33.36 -37.89 -17.70
C HIS A 347 -32.13 -38.27 -16.85
N TYR A 348 -31.19 -39.04 -17.40
CA TYR A 348 -29.96 -39.39 -16.68
C TYR A 348 -29.12 -38.15 -16.31
N GLN A 349 -29.14 -37.07 -17.12
CA GLN A 349 -28.48 -35.81 -16.76
C GLN A 349 -29.27 -35.01 -15.72
N LYS A 350 -30.61 -35.13 -15.68
CA LYS A 350 -31.41 -34.56 -14.59
C LYS A 350 -31.08 -35.22 -13.26
N VAL A 351 -31.02 -36.55 -13.24
CA VAL A 351 -30.59 -37.32 -12.05
C VAL A 351 -29.18 -36.93 -11.62
N TRP A 352 -28.28 -36.78 -12.59
CA TRP A 352 -26.90 -36.39 -12.32
C TRP A 352 -26.74 -34.97 -11.76
N LEU A 353 -27.51 -33.98 -12.24
CA LEU A 353 -27.23 -32.56 -12.01
C LEU A 353 -28.18 -31.86 -11.02
N ASP A 354 -29.45 -32.27 -10.96
CA ASP A 354 -30.48 -31.59 -10.17
C ASP A 354 -30.59 -32.21 -8.77
N GLN A 355 -30.71 -31.36 -7.74
CA GLN A 355 -30.86 -31.79 -6.35
C GLN A 355 -32.22 -32.43 -6.05
N HIS A 356 -33.22 -32.20 -6.90
CA HIS A 356 -34.51 -32.90 -6.80
C HIS A 356 -34.36 -34.42 -6.84
N TYR A 357 -33.37 -34.91 -7.60
CA TYR A 357 -33.11 -36.33 -7.82
C TYR A 357 -32.01 -36.89 -6.91
N LEU A 358 -31.65 -36.21 -5.81
CA LEU A 358 -30.59 -36.65 -4.90
C LEU A 358 -30.79 -38.09 -4.43
N GLN A 359 -32.00 -38.45 -4.00
CA GLN A 359 -32.31 -39.80 -3.55
C GLN A 359 -32.09 -40.86 -4.65
N THR A 360 -32.59 -40.60 -5.86
CA THR A 360 -32.38 -41.49 -7.02
C THR A 360 -30.91 -41.61 -7.41
N ARG A 361 -30.14 -40.53 -7.26
CA ARG A 361 -28.70 -40.50 -7.52
C ARG A 361 -27.89 -41.32 -6.50
N ASP A 362 -28.33 -41.35 -5.25
CA ASP A 362 -27.66 -42.09 -4.17
C ASP A 362 -28.00 -43.60 -4.21
N GLU A 363 -29.24 -43.94 -4.58
CA GLU A 363 -29.76 -45.31 -4.57
C GLU A 363 -29.34 -46.15 -5.80
N GLY A 364 -28.90 -45.53 -6.90
CA GLY A 364 -28.56 -46.25 -8.13
C GLY A 364 -27.47 -45.59 -8.99
N THR A 365 -26.86 -46.39 -9.87
CA THR A 365 -25.76 -45.98 -10.76
C THR A 365 -26.11 -46.05 -12.25
N ASP A 366 -27.36 -46.38 -12.62
CA ASP A 366 -27.78 -46.57 -14.01
C ASP A 366 -27.56 -45.32 -14.89
N TRP A 367 -27.58 -44.13 -14.28
CA TRP A 367 -27.34 -42.86 -14.95
C TRP A 367 -25.85 -42.60 -15.24
N LEU A 368 -24.95 -43.20 -14.47
CA LEU A 368 -23.52 -42.88 -14.44
C LEU A 368 -22.79 -43.34 -15.71
N ASP A 369 -23.09 -44.54 -16.21
CA ASP A 369 -22.48 -45.04 -17.45
C ASP A 369 -22.85 -44.15 -18.66
N SER A 370 -24.07 -43.62 -18.69
CA SER A 370 -24.48 -42.67 -19.73
C SER A 370 -23.72 -41.35 -19.64
N VAL A 371 -23.49 -40.84 -18.42
CA VAL A 371 -22.69 -39.63 -18.19
C VAL A 371 -21.23 -39.83 -18.59
N LYS A 372 -20.61 -40.95 -18.17
CA LYS A 372 -19.22 -41.28 -18.51
C LYS A 372 -19.02 -41.36 -20.02
N ASN A 373 -19.93 -42.03 -20.73
CA ASN A 373 -19.88 -42.13 -22.19
C ASN A 373 -19.98 -40.76 -22.89
N ASP A 374 -20.90 -39.90 -22.44
CA ASP A 374 -21.02 -38.54 -22.96
C ASP A 374 -19.78 -37.69 -22.65
N PHE A 375 -19.17 -37.89 -21.47
CA PHE A 375 -17.93 -37.22 -21.09
C PHE A 375 -16.78 -37.63 -22.00
N SER A 376 -16.56 -38.92 -22.21
CA SER A 376 -15.49 -39.42 -23.10
C SER A 376 -15.64 -38.86 -24.51
N ARG A 377 -16.86 -38.84 -25.04
CA ARG A 377 -17.16 -38.24 -26.35
C ARG A 377 -16.87 -36.74 -26.38
N TRP A 378 -17.28 -36.00 -25.35
CA TRP A 378 -16.99 -34.58 -25.26
C TRP A 378 -15.49 -34.30 -25.20
N PHE A 379 -14.74 -35.09 -24.44
CA PHE A 379 -13.30 -34.94 -24.27
C PHE A 379 -12.59 -35.08 -25.62
N LEU A 380 -12.91 -36.14 -26.37
CA LEU A 380 -12.35 -36.38 -27.70
C LEU A 380 -12.71 -35.26 -28.69
N ASN A 381 -14.00 -34.95 -28.82
CA ASN A 381 -14.47 -33.90 -29.73
C ASN A 381 -13.85 -32.53 -29.41
N THR A 382 -13.64 -32.24 -28.13
CA THR A 382 -13.04 -30.97 -27.69
C THR A 382 -11.54 -30.94 -27.97
N TYR A 383 -10.82 -32.04 -27.73
CA TYR A 383 -9.42 -32.19 -28.10
C TYR A 383 -9.21 -31.99 -29.61
N GLU A 384 -10.03 -32.65 -30.44
CA GLU A 384 -10.00 -32.52 -31.90
C GLU A 384 -10.27 -31.08 -32.33
N LYS A 385 -11.33 -30.47 -31.79
CA LYS A 385 -11.70 -29.08 -32.11
C LYS A 385 -10.61 -28.06 -31.79
N ILE A 386 -9.88 -28.26 -30.69
CA ILE A 386 -8.83 -27.34 -30.23
C ILE A 386 -7.54 -27.51 -31.05
N ASN A 387 -7.17 -28.75 -31.39
CA ASN A 387 -5.91 -29.05 -32.06
C ASN A 387 -6.01 -29.10 -33.60
N GLY A 388 -7.22 -29.14 -34.16
CA GLY A 388 -7.49 -28.95 -35.58
C GLY A 388 -6.72 -29.94 -36.49
N LYS A 389 -6.15 -29.43 -37.59
CA LYS A 389 -5.47 -30.22 -38.65
C LYS A 389 -4.12 -30.85 -38.25
N ASN A 390 -3.62 -30.62 -37.03
CA ASN A 390 -2.39 -31.24 -36.51
C ASN A 390 -2.72 -32.53 -35.71
N GLU A 391 -3.88 -33.12 -35.96
CA GLU A 391 -4.40 -34.25 -35.20
C GLU A 391 -3.49 -35.47 -35.25
N LEU A 392 -3.29 -36.06 -34.08
CA LEU A 392 -3.03 -37.48 -33.98
C LEU A 392 -4.43 -38.09 -33.91
N ILE A 393 -4.83 -38.87 -34.91
CA ILE A 393 -6.13 -39.57 -34.89
C ILE A 393 -6.13 -40.44 -33.63
N LEU A 394 -6.95 -40.05 -32.65
CA LEU A 394 -7.10 -40.80 -31.42
C LEU A 394 -7.95 -42.03 -31.77
N GLY A 395 -7.30 -43.19 -31.90
CA GLY A 395 -7.95 -44.46 -32.18
C GLY A 395 -8.59 -45.07 -30.92
N ASP A 396 -9.07 -46.31 -31.07
CA ASP A 396 -9.78 -47.04 -30.02
C ASP A 396 -8.96 -47.21 -28.72
N GLU A 397 -7.64 -47.29 -28.82
CA GLU A 397 -6.74 -47.38 -27.66
C GLU A 397 -6.75 -46.11 -26.80
N GLN A 398 -6.79 -44.93 -27.42
CA GLN A 398 -6.84 -43.67 -26.68
C GLN A 398 -8.22 -43.46 -26.05
N LEU A 399 -9.29 -43.86 -26.73
CA LEU A 399 -10.63 -43.87 -26.15
C LEU A 399 -10.69 -44.77 -24.90
N SER A 400 -10.13 -45.98 -24.97
CA SER A 400 -10.04 -46.89 -23.82
C SER A 400 -9.23 -46.29 -22.67
N TYR A 401 -8.14 -45.58 -22.96
CA TYR A 401 -7.34 -44.88 -21.96
C TYR A 401 -8.14 -43.75 -21.27
N PHE A 402 -8.89 -42.93 -22.02
CA PHE A 402 -9.69 -41.87 -21.43
C PHE A 402 -10.86 -42.40 -20.60
N ASN A 403 -11.51 -43.48 -21.06
CA ASN A 403 -12.54 -44.16 -20.28
C ASN A 403 -11.97 -44.64 -18.94
N ALA A 404 -10.81 -45.30 -18.94
CA ALA A 404 -10.14 -45.74 -17.72
C ALA A 404 -9.80 -44.56 -16.78
N MET A 405 -9.37 -43.41 -17.33
CA MET A 405 -9.11 -42.21 -16.52
C MET A 405 -10.38 -41.57 -15.95
N ILE A 406 -11.52 -41.70 -16.64
CA ILE A 406 -12.83 -41.25 -16.16
C ILE A 406 -13.33 -42.19 -15.06
N ASP A 407 -13.14 -43.51 -15.22
CA ASP A 407 -13.46 -44.51 -14.20
C ASP A 407 -12.61 -44.32 -12.94
N ASP A 408 -11.31 -44.04 -13.08
CA ASP A 408 -10.42 -43.64 -11.98
C ASP A 408 -10.93 -42.43 -11.18
N CYS A 409 -11.75 -41.58 -11.81
CA CYS A 409 -12.31 -40.35 -11.24
C CYS A 409 -13.81 -40.47 -10.94
N GLU A 410 -14.37 -41.68 -10.94
CA GLU A 410 -15.81 -41.92 -10.79
C GLU A 410 -16.42 -41.24 -9.57
N GLU A 411 -15.79 -41.38 -8.40
CA GLU A 411 -16.26 -40.77 -7.15
C GLU A 411 -16.36 -39.24 -7.22
N ALA A 412 -15.54 -38.59 -8.05
CA ALA A 412 -15.61 -37.15 -8.25
C ALA A 412 -16.74 -36.74 -9.21
N ILE A 413 -17.15 -37.64 -10.09
CA ILE A 413 -18.24 -37.45 -11.07
C ILE A 413 -19.59 -37.81 -10.45
N ARG A 414 -19.60 -38.69 -9.44
CA ARG A 414 -20.79 -39.08 -8.69
C ARG A 414 -21.44 -37.89 -7.99
#